data_AF-A0A3D2CCD1-F1
#
_entry.id   AF-A0A3D2CCD1-F1
#
_cell.length_a   1.000
_cell.length_b   1.000
_cell.length_c   1.000
_cell.angle_alpha   90.00
_cell.angle_beta   90.00
_cell.angle_gamma   90.00
#
_symmetry.space_group_name_H-M   'P 1'
#
loop_
_entity.id
_entity.type
_entity.pdbx_description
1 polymer ?
#
loop_
_entity_poly.entity_id
_entity_poly.type
_entity_poly.pdbx_seq_one_letter_code
_entity_poly.pdbx_strand_id
1 'polypeptide(L)'
;MLKAMGAEVKGEPGTTEQGLEVVREYLDELGIPRDEYTLINGSGLTRDARLAPSHINAVMMDMYHHPQVAPEFMASLAVGGVDGTLRRRFNGTPGAVRGKTGSLNNVYCLTSYVRSGNGETYALSFFANELRRSRPARALQDAMGKVIIEWDGTVPEPPAP
;
A
#
# COMPACT_ATOMS: atom_id res chain seq x y z
N MET A 1 4.14 4.55 17.97
CA MET A 1 4.96 3.62 17.17
C MET A 1 6.27 4.25 16.73
N LEU A 2 6.32 5.28 15.86
CA LEU A 2 7.60 5.87 15.43
C LEU A 2 8.57 6.22 16.57
N LYS A 3 8.10 6.89 17.63
CA LYS A 3 8.94 7.21 18.80
C LYS A 3 9.50 5.97 19.51
N ALA A 4 8.69 4.91 19.63
CA ALA A 4 9.12 3.67 20.27
C ALA A 4 10.14 2.93 19.40
N MET A 5 9.92 2.86 18.09
CA MET A 5 10.89 2.31 17.14
C MET A 5 12.20 3.13 17.13
N GLY A 6 12.10 4.46 17.22
CA GLY A 6 13.24 5.35 17.37
C GLY A 6 14.02 5.09 18.65
N ALA A 7 13.33 4.89 19.78
CA ALA A 7 13.99 4.51 21.04
C ALA A 7 14.72 3.16 20.92
N GLU A 8 14.06 2.16 20.34
CA GLU A 8 14.58 0.80 20.20
C GLU A 8 15.83 0.74 19.32
N VAL A 9 15.79 1.40 18.15
CA VAL A 9 16.86 1.29 17.14
C VAL A 9 17.94 2.36 17.32
N LYS A 10 17.57 3.57 17.77
CA LYS A 10 18.47 4.74 17.84
C LYS A 10 18.76 5.22 19.26
N GLY A 11 18.17 4.60 20.28
CA GLY A 11 18.38 4.91 21.70
C GLY A 11 17.37 5.90 22.30
N GLU A 12 17.26 5.87 23.62
CA GLU A 12 16.35 6.71 24.40
C GLU A 12 16.86 8.15 24.60
N PRO A 13 15.97 9.16 24.69
CA PRO A 13 14.51 9.06 24.57
C PRO A 13 14.07 8.97 23.11
N GLY A 14 13.03 8.17 22.85
CA GLY A 14 12.48 8.01 21.51
C GLY A 14 11.80 9.25 20.94
N THR A 15 12.29 9.73 19.80
CA THR A 15 11.75 10.89 19.08
C THR A 15 11.11 10.51 17.76
N THR A 16 10.24 11.39 17.24
CA THR A 16 9.66 11.19 15.90
C THR A 16 10.74 11.18 14.83
N GLU A 17 11.75 12.05 14.95
CA GLU A 17 12.83 12.15 13.96
C GLU A 17 13.67 10.87 13.90
N GLN A 18 14.04 10.30 15.05
CA GLN A 18 14.71 8.99 15.08
C GLN A 18 13.86 7.91 14.42
N GLY A 19 12.55 7.88 14.71
CA GLY A 19 11.65 6.93 14.07
C GLY A 19 11.53 7.13 12.56
N LEU A 20 11.51 8.38 12.08
CA LEU A 20 11.51 8.68 10.66
C LEU A 20 12.82 8.24 10.01
N GLU A 21 13.96 8.44 10.68
CA GLU A 21 15.26 8.04 10.15
C GLU A 21 15.36 6.53 9.96
N VAL A 22 14.83 5.73 10.90
CA VAL A 22 14.72 4.28 10.73
C VAL A 22 13.90 3.91 9.49
N VAL A 23 12.81 4.64 9.21
CA VAL A 23 12.02 4.41 7.98
C VAL A 23 12.83 4.81 6.74
N ARG A 24 13.61 5.89 6.79
CA ARG A 24 14.43 6.33 5.64
C ARG A 24 15.52 5.31 5.32
N GLU A 25 16.21 4.80 6.33
CA GLU A 25 17.22 3.74 6.15
C GLU A 25 16.61 2.48 5.52
N TYR A 26 15.41 2.07 5.95
CA TYR A 26 14.70 0.97 5.32
C TYR A 26 14.32 1.27 3.86
N LEU A 27 13.90 2.49 3.54
CA LEU A 27 13.62 2.88 2.14
C LEU A 27 14.91 2.92 1.29
N ASP A 28 16.05 3.28 1.87
CA ASP A 28 17.36 3.23 1.20
C ASP A 28 17.73 1.77 0.85
N GLU A 29 17.46 0.81 1.73
CA GLU A 29 17.67 -0.63 1.47
C GLU A 29 16.81 -1.13 0.30
N LEU A 30 15.62 -0.56 0.11
CA LEU A 30 14.75 -0.82 -1.04
C LEU A 30 15.17 -0.05 -2.31
N GLY A 31 16.26 0.72 -2.26
CA GLY A 31 16.78 1.49 -3.37
C GLY A 31 15.95 2.73 -3.71
N ILE A 32 15.17 3.26 -2.78
CA ILE A 32 14.32 4.44 -2.98
C ILE A 32 15.11 5.70 -2.59
N PRO A 33 15.42 6.61 -3.53
CA PRO A 33 16.18 7.82 -3.21
C PRO A 33 15.44 8.76 -2.26
N ARG A 34 16.18 9.32 -1.29
CA ARG A 34 15.62 10.19 -0.23
C ARG A 34 15.00 11.49 -0.76
N ASP A 35 15.38 11.95 -1.94
CA ASP A 35 14.85 13.14 -2.60
C ASP A 35 13.55 12.89 -3.38
N GLU A 36 13.14 11.62 -3.54
CA GLU A 36 11.89 11.26 -4.22
C GLU A 36 10.67 11.22 -3.28
N TYR A 37 10.87 11.36 -1.96
CA TYR A 37 9.79 11.30 -0.98
C TYR A 37 9.93 12.33 0.14
N THR A 38 8.84 12.52 0.87
CA THR A 38 8.82 13.36 2.07
C THR A 38 7.99 12.66 3.14
N LEU A 39 8.63 12.35 4.26
CA LEU A 39 7.98 11.78 5.44
C LEU A 39 7.90 12.84 6.53
N ILE A 40 6.71 13.02 7.11
CA ILE A 40 6.45 14.00 8.17
C ILE A 40 6.07 13.31 9.49
N ASN A 41 5.27 12.24 9.40
CA ASN A 41 4.84 11.44 10.53
C ASN A 41 4.38 10.05 10.06
N GLY A 42 4.12 9.15 11.00
CA GLY A 42 3.73 7.77 10.72
C GLY A 42 2.22 7.54 10.56
N SER A 43 1.38 8.56 10.70
CA SER A 43 -0.09 8.39 10.61
C SER A 43 -0.64 8.71 9.21
N GLY A 44 0.10 9.47 8.40
CA GLY A 44 -0.36 9.95 7.10
C GLY A 44 -1.43 11.04 7.21
N LEU A 45 -1.53 11.74 8.35
CA LEU A 45 -2.49 12.84 8.56
C LEU A 45 -1.98 14.21 8.09
N THR A 46 -0.77 14.25 7.52
CA THR A 46 -0.22 15.45 6.90
C THR A 46 -0.52 15.50 5.41
N ARG A 47 -0.65 16.73 4.87
CA ARG A 47 -0.74 16.97 3.43
C ARG A 47 0.62 17.15 2.77
N ASP A 48 1.69 17.24 3.55
CA ASP A 48 3.03 17.51 3.03
C ASP A 48 3.82 16.23 2.78
N ALA A 49 3.31 15.08 3.26
CA ALA A 49 3.90 13.79 2.90
C ALA A 49 3.76 13.54 1.40
N ARG A 50 4.83 13.02 0.79
CA ARG A 50 4.92 12.71 -0.63
C ARG A 50 5.58 11.35 -0.78
N LEU A 51 4.90 10.43 -1.47
CA LEU A 51 5.38 9.10 -1.82
C LEU A 51 4.79 8.75 -3.18
N ALA A 52 5.54 8.05 -4.01
CA ALA A 52 5.04 7.48 -5.25
C ALA A 52 4.36 6.12 -4.98
N PRO A 53 3.38 5.71 -5.80
CA PRO A 53 2.80 4.37 -5.71
C PRO A 53 3.86 3.25 -5.84
N SER A 54 4.91 3.48 -6.64
CA SER A 54 6.04 2.56 -6.81
C SER A 54 6.81 2.34 -5.50
N HIS A 55 7.02 3.38 -4.68
CA HIS A 55 7.68 3.27 -3.39
C HIS A 55 6.91 2.35 -2.44
N ILE A 56 5.59 2.49 -2.38
CA ILE A 56 4.75 1.58 -1.57
C ILE A 56 4.72 0.17 -2.16
N ASN A 57 4.71 0.03 -3.49
CA ASN A 57 4.80 -1.29 -4.11
C ASN A 57 6.12 -2.00 -3.78
N ALA A 58 7.26 -1.29 -3.74
CA ALA A 58 8.53 -1.87 -3.33
C ALA A 58 8.46 -2.41 -1.89
N VAL A 59 7.89 -1.63 -0.96
CA VAL A 59 7.65 -2.08 0.42
C VAL A 59 6.75 -3.30 0.47
N MET A 60 5.66 -3.33 -0.32
CA MET A 60 4.76 -4.48 -0.38
C MET A 60 5.48 -5.72 -0.94
N MET A 61 6.28 -5.58 -1.99
CA MET A 61 7.04 -6.71 -2.54
C MET A 61 8.03 -7.27 -1.51
N ASP A 62 8.77 -6.41 -0.83
CA ASP A 62 9.71 -6.83 0.22
C ASP A 62 9.00 -7.55 1.37
N MET A 63 7.94 -6.95 1.92
CA MET A 63 7.16 -7.54 3.00
C MET A 63 6.53 -8.88 2.63
N TYR A 64 6.11 -9.07 1.38
CA TYR A 64 5.56 -10.34 0.90
C TYR A 64 6.62 -11.44 0.83
N HIS A 65 7.84 -11.10 0.40
CA HIS A 65 8.93 -12.06 0.26
C HIS A 65 9.70 -12.31 1.56
N HIS A 66 9.53 -11.47 2.59
CA HIS A 66 10.18 -11.63 3.89
C HIS A 66 9.51 -12.74 4.74
N PRO A 67 10.11 -13.94 4.89
CA PRO A 67 9.40 -15.12 5.42
C PRO A 67 8.91 -14.98 6.86
N GLN A 68 9.62 -14.20 7.67
CA GLN A 68 9.31 -13.99 9.10
C GLN A 68 8.30 -12.87 9.36
N VAL A 69 8.00 -12.04 8.37
CA VAL A 69 7.18 -10.82 8.54
C VAL A 69 5.90 -10.91 7.71
N ALA A 70 5.96 -11.60 6.57
CA ALA A 70 4.84 -11.74 5.65
C ALA A 70 3.53 -12.22 6.34
N PRO A 71 3.51 -13.26 7.20
CA PRO A 71 2.26 -13.73 7.80
C PRO A 71 1.55 -12.67 8.64
N GLU A 72 2.29 -12.01 9.53
CA GLU A 72 1.80 -10.97 10.44
C GLU A 72 1.41 -9.71 9.66
N PHE A 73 2.23 -9.31 8.69
CA PHE A 73 1.95 -8.17 7.84
C PHE A 73 0.65 -8.38 7.04
N MET A 74 0.50 -9.53 6.40
CA MET A 74 -0.71 -9.92 5.65
C MET A 74 -1.95 -10.00 6.53
N ALA A 75 -1.80 -10.46 7.78
CA ALA A 75 -2.88 -10.53 8.76
C ALA A 75 -3.32 -9.14 9.25
N SER A 76 -2.43 -8.15 9.24
CA SER A 76 -2.75 -6.77 9.64
C SER A 76 -3.58 -6.00 8.59
N LEU A 77 -3.57 -6.45 7.34
CA LEU A 77 -4.28 -5.82 6.24
C LEU A 77 -5.77 -6.19 6.23
N ALA A 78 -6.62 -5.23 5.87
CA ALA A 78 -8.05 -5.47 5.75
C ALA A 78 -8.34 -6.42 4.58
N VAL A 79 -9.32 -7.30 4.76
CA VAL A 79 -9.71 -8.32 3.78
C VAL A 79 -10.93 -7.84 2.98
N GLY A 80 -10.78 -7.83 1.65
CA GLY A 80 -11.84 -7.47 0.70
C GLY A 80 -13.10 -8.31 0.89
N GLY A 81 -14.25 -7.63 1.03
CA GLY A 81 -15.56 -8.24 1.24
C GLY A 81 -15.81 -8.77 2.65
N VAL A 82 -14.85 -8.62 3.58
CA VAL A 82 -14.92 -9.25 4.91
C VAL A 82 -14.84 -8.22 6.04
N ASP A 83 -13.79 -7.41 6.11
CA ASP A 83 -13.54 -6.57 7.29
C ASP A 83 -12.96 -5.18 6.99
N GLY A 84 -12.78 -4.41 8.07
CA GLY A 84 -12.15 -3.10 8.04
C GLY A 84 -12.76 -2.14 7.02
N THR A 85 -11.89 -1.38 6.36
CA THR A 85 -12.29 -0.40 5.35
C THR A 85 -12.60 -1.01 3.98
N LEU A 86 -12.35 -2.32 3.79
CA LEU A 86 -12.64 -3.05 2.57
C LEU A 86 -13.89 -3.94 2.67
N ARG A 87 -14.57 -4.00 3.82
CA ARG A 87 -15.74 -4.85 4.08
C ARG A 87 -16.85 -4.77 3.02
N ARG A 88 -17.05 -3.61 2.40
CA ARG A 88 -18.07 -3.37 1.36
C ARG A 88 -17.50 -3.27 -0.06
N ARG A 89 -16.21 -3.56 -0.24
CA ARG A 89 -15.47 -3.50 -1.51
C ARG A 89 -15.05 -4.92 -1.89
N PHE A 90 -14.89 -5.20 -3.19
CA PHE A 90 -14.54 -6.54 -3.68
C PHE A 90 -15.51 -7.65 -3.21
N ASN A 91 -16.81 -7.33 -3.16
CA ASN A 91 -17.84 -8.33 -2.83
C ASN A 91 -17.90 -9.41 -3.91
N GLY A 92 -18.14 -10.66 -3.51
CA GLY A 92 -18.14 -11.82 -4.42
C GLY A 92 -16.77 -12.48 -4.61
N THR A 93 -15.69 -11.85 -4.12
CA THR A 93 -14.32 -12.37 -4.17
C THR A 93 -13.68 -12.36 -2.77
N PRO A 94 -14.30 -12.99 -1.76
CA PRO A 94 -13.84 -12.90 -0.37
C PRO A 94 -12.41 -13.44 -0.23
N GLY A 95 -11.52 -12.66 0.37
CA GLY A 95 -10.13 -13.06 0.59
C GLY A 95 -9.20 -12.89 -0.61
N ALA A 96 -9.71 -12.54 -1.80
CA ALA A 96 -8.87 -12.30 -2.98
C ALA A 96 -8.05 -11.01 -2.87
N VAL A 97 -8.48 -10.06 -2.05
CA VAL A 97 -7.78 -8.78 -1.83
C VAL A 97 -7.48 -8.62 -0.36
N ARG A 98 -6.23 -8.26 -0.05
CA ARG A 98 -5.80 -7.79 1.27
C ARG A 98 -5.12 -6.44 1.08
N GLY A 99 -5.55 -5.41 1.80
CA GLY A 99 -4.98 -4.09 1.58
C GLY A 99 -5.24 -3.06 2.65
N LYS A 100 -4.60 -1.91 2.46
CA LYS A 100 -4.72 -0.73 3.31
C LYS A 100 -5.26 0.44 2.50
N THR A 101 -6.33 1.03 3.02
CA THR A 101 -6.88 2.28 2.47
C THR A 101 -6.25 3.50 3.13
N GLY A 102 -6.06 4.57 2.36
CA GLY A 102 -5.79 5.93 2.83
C GLY A 102 -6.83 6.90 2.29
N SER A 103 -7.29 7.84 3.12
CA SER A 103 -8.21 8.89 2.67
C SER A 103 -8.02 10.18 3.47
N LEU A 104 -7.85 11.29 2.77
CA LEU A 104 -7.93 12.67 3.27
C LEU A 104 -8.86 13.47 2.35
N ASN A 105 -9.15 14.74 2.65
CA ASN A 105 -9.94 15.55 1.70
C ASN A 105 -9.18 15.64 0.38
N ASN A 106 -9.86 15.21 -0.68
CA ASN A 106 -9.40 15.12 -2.06
C ASN A 106 -8.26 14.12 -2.32
N VAL A 107 -7.96 13.21 -1.39
CA VAL A 107 -6.91 12.19 -1.57
C VAL A 107 -7.49 10.81 -1.24
N TYR A 108 -7.34 9.87 -2.17
CA TYR A 108 -7.83 8.50 -2.02
C TYR A 108 -6.79 7.50 -2.52
N CYS A 109 -6.27 6.72 -1.58
CA CYS A 109 -5.23 5.74 -1.85
C CYS A 109 -5.71 4.32 -1.47
N LEU A 110 -5.27 3.34 -2.22
CA LEU A 110 -5.36 1.93 -1.88
C LEU A 110 -4.03 1.27 -2.25
N THR A 111 -3.44 0.55 -1.31
CA THR A 111 -2.39 -0.44 -1.60
C THR A 111 -2.88 -1.81 -1.17
N SER A 112 -2.64 -2.83 -1.98
CA SER A 112 -3.18 -4.16 -1.75
C SER A 112 -2.38 -5.26 -2.43
N TYR A 113 -2.38 -6.44 -1.82
CA TYR A 113 -2.15 -7.69 -2.53
C TYR A 113 -3.45 -8.18 -3.14
N VAL A 114 -3.38 -8.62 -4.38
CA VAL A 114 -4.49 -9.14 -5.15
C VAL A 114 -4.11 -10.52 -5.68
N ARG A 115 -4.86 -11.54 -5.27
CA ARG A 115 -4.72 -12.90 -5.81
C ARG A 115 -5.41 -12.96 -7.17
N SER A 116 -4.66 -13.33 -8.18
CA SER A 116 -5.12 -13.43 -9.56
C SER A 116 -5.64 -14.83 -9.91
N GLY A 117 -6.40 -14.92 -10.99
CA GLY A 117 -6.98 -16.17 -11.51
C GLY A 117 -5.92 -17.17 -11.97
N ASN A 118 -4.74 -16.69 -12.36
CA ASN A 118 -3.57 -17.52 -12.67
C ASN A 118 -2.89 -18.16 -11.43
N GLY A 119 -3.34 -17.81 -10.22
CA GLY A 119 -2.82 -18.33 -8.96
C GLY A 119 -1.70 -17.49 -8.33
N GLU A 120 -1.16 -16.50 -9.03
CA GLU A 120 -0.15 -15.58 -8.50
C GLU A 120 -0.78 -14.46 -7.66
N THR A 121 0.05 -13.79 -6.88
CA THR A 121 -0.33 -12.63 -6.07
C THR A 121 0.41 -11.39 -6.57
N TYR A 122 -0.33 -10.31 -6.79
CA TYR A 122 0.20 -9.05 -7.30
C TYR A 122 0.07 -7.93 -6.28
N ALA A 123 1.10 -7.08 -6.16
CA ALA A 123 1.03 -5.84 -5.39
C ALA A 123 0.50 -4.70 -6.27
N LEU A 124 -0.62 -4.10 -5.86
CA LEU A 124 -1.27 -2.98 -6.53
C LEU A 124 -1.29 -1.76 -5.59
N SER A 125 -0.69 -0.66 -6.02
CA SER A 125 -0.80 0.64 -5.34
C SER A 125 -1.41 1.68 -6.27
N PHE A 126 -2.48 2.31 -5.83
CA PHE A 126 -3.20 3.34 -6.57
C PHE A 126 -3.42 4.56 -5.70
N PHE A 127 -2.91 5.72 -6.15
CA PHE A 127 -3.11 7.02 -5.49
C PHE A 127 -3.88 7.96 -6.41
N ALA A 128 -4.96 8.55 -5.91
CA ALA A 128 -5.65 9.66 -6.57
C ALA A 128 -5.61 10.88 -5.66
N ASN A 129 -4.98 11.95 -6.15
CA ASN A 129 -4.92 13.25 -5.50
C ASN A 129 -5.85 14.24 -6.19
N GLU A 130 -6.17 15.34 -5.50
CA GLU A 130 -6.97 16.48 -6.01
C GLU A 130 -8.38 16.12 -6.52
N LEU A 131 -8.91 14.97 -6.11
CA LEU A 131 -10.21 14.50 -6.56
C LEU A 131 -11.33 14.93 -5.60
N ARG A 132 -12.26 15.79 -6.05
CA ARG A 132 -13.35 16.32 -5.21
C ARG A 132 -14.29 15.26 -4.61
N ARG A 133 -14.41 14.09 -5.22
CA ARG A 133 -15.32 13.02 -4.77
C ARG A 133 -14.59 11.70 -4.68
N SER A 134 -14.85 10.94 -3.62
CA SER A 134 -14.22 9.63 -3.39
C SER A 134 -14.69 8.53 -4.34
N ARG A 135 -15.95 8.59 -4.78
CA ARG A 135 -16.61 7.50 -5.51
C ARG A 135 -15.88 7.11 -6.81
N PRO A 136 -15.46 8.04 -7.70
CA PRO A 136 -14.75 7.66 -8.93
C PRO A 136 -13.41 6.98 -8.66
N ALA A 137 -12.59 7.52 -7.73
CA ALA A 137 -11.31 6.89 -7.37
C ALA A 137 -11.50 5.48 -6.80
N ARG A 138 -12.44 5.31 -5.87
CA ARG A 138 -12.72 3.98 -5.28
C ARG A 138 -13.25 2.99 -6.32
N ALA A 139 -14.09 3.45 -7.25
CA ALA A 139 -14.58 2.61 -8.33
C ALA A 139 -13.46 2.15 -9.26
N LEU A 140 -12.51 3.04 -9.60
CA LEU A 140 -11.35 2.68 -10.43
C LEU A 140 -10.40 1.73 -9.71
N GLN A 141 -10.11 1.99 -8.42
CA GLN A 141 -9.34 1.07 -7.57
C GLN A 141 -9.96 -0.33 -7.54
N ASP A 142 -11.30 -0.42 -7.36
CA ASP A 142 -12.01 -1.70 -7.34
C ASP A 142 -12.00 -2.38 -8.71
N ALA A 143 -12.15 -1.62 -9.80
CA ALA A 143 -12.10 -2.15 -11.16
C ALA A 143 -10.72 -2.72 -11.49
N MET A 144 -9.64 -2.02 -11.17
CA MET A 144 -8.27 -2.52 -11.39
C MET A 144 -8.01 -3.81 -10.60
N GLY A 145 -8.43 -3.86 -9.34
CA GLY A 145 -8.29 -5.09 -8.54
C GLY A 145 -9.09 -6.25 -9.13
N LYS A 146 -10.32 -6.02 -9.60
CA LYS A 146 -11.13 -7.06 -10.26
C LYS A 146 -10.50 -7.58 -11.55
N VAL A 147 -9.95 -6.70 -12.37
CA VAL A 147 -9.21 -7.10 -13.58
C VAL A 147 -8.07 -8.04 -13.21
N ILE A 148 -7.30 -7.74 -12.17
CA ILE A 148 -6.22 -8.62 -11.71
C ILE A 148 -6.77 -9.96 -11.17
N ILE A 149 -7.87 -9.94 -10.40
CA ILE A 149 -8.51 -11.16 -9.88
C ILE A 149 -8.94 -12.09 -11.02
N GLU A 150 -9.47 -11.53 -12.09
CA GLU A 150 -9.95 -12.30 -13.25
C GLU A 150 -8.83 -12.65 -14.23
N TRP A 151 -7.64 -12.06 -14.07
CA TRP A 151 -6.52 -12.25 -14.98
C TRP A 151 -5.99 -13.68 -14.92
N ASP A 152 -5.79 -14.28 -16.10
CA ASP A 152 -5.32 -15.66 -16.27
C ASP A 152 -3.84 -15.74 -16.69
N GLY A 153 -3.14 -14.60 -16.69
CA GLY A 153 -1.74 -14.49 -17.12
C GLY A 153 -1.57 -14.13 -18.59
N THR A 154 -2.64 -14.03 -19.38
CA THR A 154 -2.56 -13.61 -20.78
C THR A 154 -2.38 -12.09 -20.87
N VAL A 155 -1.23 -11.64 -21.35
CA VAL A 155 -1.05 -10.22 -21.68
C VAL A 155 -1.81 -9.97 -22.98
N PRO A 156 -2.85 -9.10 -23.00
CA PRO A 156 -3.53 -8.76 -24.24
C PRO A 156 -2.52 -8.16 -25.20
N GLU A 157 -2.55 -8.54 -26.48
CA GLU A 157 -1.73 -7.85 -27.48
C GLU A 157 -2.06 -6.34 -27.44
N PRO A 158 -1.04 -5.47 -27.47
CA PRO A 158 -1.28 -4.04 -27.53
C PRO A 158 -2.15 -3.73 -28.76
N PRO A 159 -3.07 -2.75 -28.68
CA PRO A 159 -3.86 -2.36 -29.84
C PRO A 159 -2.91 -2.01 -31.01
N ALA A 160 -3.26 -2.48 -32.20
CA ALA A 160 -2.54 -2.15 -33.42
C ALA A 160 -2.40 -0.61 -33.55
N PRO A 161 -1.27 -0.10 -34.07
CA PRO A 161 -0.97 1.32 -34.14
C PRO A 161 -2.02 2.14 -34.91
#